data_AF-X1R8W7-F1
#
_entry.id   AF-X1R8W7-F1
#
_cell.length_a   1.000
_cell.length_b   1.000
_cell.length_c   1.000
_cell.angle_alpha   90.00
_cell.angle_beta   90.00
_cell.angle_gamma   90.00
#
_symmetry.space_group_name_H-M   'P 1'
#
loop_
_entity.id
_entity.type
_entity.pdbx_description
1 polymer ?
#
loop_
_entity_poly.entity_id
_entity_poly.type
_entity_poly.pdbx_seq_one_letter_code
_entity_poly.pdbx_strand_id
1 'polypeptide(L)'
;MTTVLKIDLDYKAPEKWLQTWEATRKHMLEVFGYSVIRMVRHNTTKGQNYFIEITEELSPETMNMLQFLMGDDATRVKINSWRIQRGYQDWNKIFDRKLWRKGTKTIECFYCGNIIPLIGVGKNSEGKEMPQL
;
A
#
# COMPACT_ATOMS: atom_id res chain seq x y z
N MET A 1 14.68 21.62 -6.87
CA MET A 1 13.37 21.08 -7.27
C MET A 1 12.69 20.56 -6.00
N THR A 2 11.48 19.99 -6.03
CA THR A 2 10.84 19.42 -4.83
C THR A 2 10.62 17.92 -4.99
N THR A 3 10.74 17.17 -3.89
CA THR A 3 10.46 15.74 -3.87
C THR A 3 9.08 15.50 -3.27
N VAL A 4 8.32 14.58 -3.87
CA VAL A 4 6.99 14.18 -3.35
C VAL A 4 7.03 12.73 -2.88
N LEU A 5 6.93 12.54 -1.57
CA LEU A 5 6.69 11.23 -0.97
C LEU A 5 5.20 10.89 -1.08
N LYS A 6 4.90 9.68 -1.57
CA LYS A 6 3.54 9.17 -1.74
C LYS A 6 3.33 8.02 -0.77
N ILE A 7 2.30 8.09 0.06
CA ILE A 7 2.01 7.09 1.09
C ILE A 7 0.57 6.60 0.90
N ASP A 8 0.40 5.28 0.82
CA ASP A 8 -0.90 4.61 0.80
C ASP A 8 -1.18 3.98 2.16
N LEU A 9 -2.07 4.60 2.95
CA LEU A 9 -2.51 4.12 4.25
C LEU A 9 -3.86 3.39 4.08
N ASP A 10 -3.85 2.06 3.92
CA ASP A 10 -5.05 1.24 3.67
C ASP A 10 -5.87 1.00 4.96
N TYR A 11 -6.10 2.05 5.76
CA TYR A 11 -6.86 1.99 7.03
C TYR A 11 -7.65 3.27 7.34
N LYS A 12 -8.97 3.16 7.48
CA LYS A 12 -9.85 4.24 7.95
C LYS A 12 -9.76 4.45 9.47
N ALA A 13 -8.71 5.13 9.91
CA ALA A 13 -8.55 5.53 11.31
C ALA A 13 -9.50 6.67 11.73
N PRO A 14 -9.81 6.82 13.03
CA PRO A 14 -10.45 8.02 13.58
C PRO A 14 -9.64 9.29 13.27
N GLU A 15 -10.31 10.42 13.06
CA GLU A 15 -9.66 11.68 12.66
C GLU A 15 -8.53 12.11 13.62
N LYS A 16 -8.73 11.94 14.93
CA LYS A 16 -7.70 12.24 15.94
C LYS A 16 -6.42 11.42 15.74
N TRP A 17 -6.55 10.16 15.29
CA TRP A 17 -5.39 9.31 14.99
C TRP A 17 -4.69 9.79 13.73
N LEU A 18 -5.44 10.20 12.70
CA LEU A 18 -4.86 10.76 11.47
C LEU A 18 -4.09 12.06 11.75
N GLN A 19 -4.64 12.97 12.55
CA GLN A 19 -3.96 14.20 12.96
C GLN A 19 -2.66 13.90 13.74
N THR A 20 -2.70 12.92 14.64
CA THR A 20 -1.51 12.48 15.40
C THR A 20 -0.49 11.82 14.48
N TRP A 21 -0.94 11.01 13.52
CA TRP A 21 -0.10 10.40 12.50
C TRP A 21 0.59 11.47 11.65
N GLU A 22 -0.14 12.46 11.15
CA GLU A 22 0.41 13.58 10.36
C GLU A 22 1.47 14.36 11.15
N ALA A 23 1.18 14.70 12.41
CA ALA A 23 2.11 15.42 13.27
C ALA A 23 3.41 14.64 13.51
N THR A 24 3.30 13.34 13.79
CA THR A 24 4.46 12.47 14.03
C THR A 24 5.32 12.29 12.78
N ARG A 25 4.72 12.21 11.58
CA ARG A 25 5.47 12.09 10.32
C ARG A 25 6.21 13.38 9.98
N LYS A 26 5.60 14.54 10.23
CA LYS A 26 6.27 15.84 10.09
C LYS A 26 7.50 15.94 11.01
N HIS A 27 7.35 15.59 12.28
CA HIS A 27 8.48 15.60 13.23
C HIS A 27 9.57 14.59 12.84
N MET A 28 9.19 13.40 12.37
CA MET A 28 10.16 12.41 11.92
C MET A 28 11.00 12.92 10.73
N LEU A 29 10.37 13.59 9.77
CA LEU A 29 11.09 14.20 8.64
C LEU A 29 12.03 15.32 9.10
N GLU A 30 11.59 16.15 10.04
CA GLU A 30 12.44 17.20 10.65
C GLU A 30 13.66 16.60 11.36
N VAL A 31 13.49 15.50 12.11
CA VAL A 31 14.60 14.78 12.75
C VAL A 31 15.60 14.22 11.73
N PHE A 32 15.12 13.80 10.56
CA PHE A 32 16.00 13.39 9.45
C PHE A 32 16.61 14.57 8.68
N GLY A 33 16.29 15.81 9.05
CA GLY A 33 16.83 17.02 8.42
C GLY A 33 16.11 17.44 7.14
N TYR A 34 14.86 16.99 6.93
CA TYR A 34 14.05 17.34 5.76
C TYR A 34 13.02 18.42 6.09
N SER A 35 12.82 19.37 5.16
CA SER A 35 11.85 20.45 5.35
C SER A 35 10.57 20.15 4.59
N VAL A 36 9.45 20.01 5.31
CA VAL A 36 8.13 19.75 4.72
C VAL A 36 7.51 21.05 4.22
N ILE A 37 7.27 21.14 2.91
CA ILE A 37 6.56 22.27 2.29
C ILE A 37 5.05 22.14 2.54
N ARG A 38 4.50 20.96 2.23
CA ARG A 38 3.09 20.66 2.46
C ARG A 38 2.85 19.16 2.58
N MET A 39 1.75 18.83 3.25
CA MET A 39 1.23 17.48 3.36
C MET A 39 -0.24 17.52 2.97
N VAL A 40 -0.60 16.80 1.91
CA VAL A 40 -1.97 16.73 1.38
C VAL A 40 -2.52 15.33 1.61
N ARG A 41 -3.68 15.25 2.24
CA ARG A 41 -4.41 14.01 2.52
C ARG A 41 -5.61 13.88 1.58
N HIS A 42 -5.74 12.72 0.93
CA HIS A 42 -6.93 12.35 0.16
C HIS A 42 -7.59 11.12 0.75
N ASN A 43 -8.89 11.20 1.02
CA ASN A 43 -9.67 10.05 1.45
C ASN A 43 -9.92 9.10 0.27
N THR A 44 -9.77 7.81 0.50
CA THR A 44 -10.10 6.76 -0.47
C THR A 44 -11.24 5.88 0.06
N THR A 45 -11.73 4.96 -0.76
CA THR A 45 -12.76 3.99 -0.34
C THR A 45 -12.30 3.14 0.84
N LYS A 46 -10.99 2.89 0.98
CA LYS A 46 -10.43 1.97 1.97
C LYS A 46 -9.57 2.63 3.06
N GLY A 47 -9.08 3.85 2.83
CA GLY A 47 -8.14 4.51 3.72
C GLY A 47 -7.82 5.92 3.25
N GLN A 48 -6.53 6.29 3.23
CA GLN A 48 -6.06 7.62 2.86
C GLN A 48 -4.77 7.54 2.04
N ASN A 49 -4.65 8.42 1.05
CA ASN A 49 -3.39 8.68 0.37
C ASN A 49 -2.80 10.00 0.88
N TYR A 50 -1.52 10.01 1.21
CA TYR A 50 -0.79 11.22 1.55
C TYR A 50 0.26 11.56 0.50
N PHE A 51 0.35 12.84 0.19
CA PHE A 51 1.39 13.43 -0.63
C PHE A 51 2.14 14.43 0.22
N ILE A 52 3.38 14.11 0.56
CA ILE A 52 4.24 14.96 1.39
C ILE A 52 5.30 15.55 0.46
N GLU A 53 5.26 16.86 0.28
CA GLU A 53 6.23 17.60 -0.51
C GLU A 53 7.33 18.13 0.41
N ILE A 54 8.58 17.84 0.05
CA ILE A 54 9.78 18.29 0.77
C ILE A 54 10.70 19.06 -0.17
N THR A 55 11.52 19.94 0.40
CA THR A 55 12.46 20.80 -0.35
C THR A 55 13.63 20.05 -0.93
N GLU A 56 14.04 18.95 -0.29
CA GLU A 56 15.25 18.23 -0.65
C GLU A 56 15.03 17.30 -1.84
N GLU A 57 16.03 17.20 -2.72
CA GLU A 57 16.06 16.20 -3.78
C GLU A 57 16.62 14.89 -3.21
N LEU A 58 15.85 13.82 -3.37
CA LEU A 58 16.20 12.51 -2.80
C LEU A 58 16.44 11.47 -3.89
N SER A 59 17.34 10.54 -3.60
CA SER A 59 17.48 9.35 -4.46
C SER A 59 16.22 8.49 -4.38
N PRO A 60 15.90 7.71 -5.43
CA PRO A 60 14.77 6.78 -5.41
C PRO A 60 14.78 5.82 -4.20
N GLU A 61 15.96 5.34 -3.80
CA GLU A 61 16.15 4.44 -2.66
C GLU A 61 15.78 5.13 -1.35
N THR A 62 16.25 6.38 -1.17
CA THR A 62 15.95 7.19 0.03
C THR A 62 14.47 7.51 0.09
N MET A 63 13.85 7.86 -1.04
CA MET A 63 12.40 8.10 -1.12
C MET A 63 11.61 6.85 -0.72
N ASN A 64 11.99 5.68 -1.22
CA ASN A 64 11.28 4.43 -0.93
C ASN A 64 11.43 4.02 0.54
N MET A 65 12.62 4.21 1.14
CA MET A 65 12.86 4.02 2.56
C MET A 65 12.01 4.98 3.40
N LEU A 66 11.99 6.27 3.09
CA LEU A 66 11.17 7.23 3.82
C LEU A 66 9.69 6.90 3.70
N GLN A 67 9.19 6.55 2.52
CA GLN A 67 7.80 6.12 2.36
C GLN A 67 7.46 4.94 3.29
N PHE A 68 8.34 3.94 3.40
CA PHE A 68 8.17 2.85 4.36
C PHE A 68 8.08 3.35 5.80
N LEU A 69 9.02 4.20 6.24
CA LEU A 69 9.04 4.75 7.60
C LEU A 69 7.81 5.62 7.89
N MET A 70 7.32 6.34 6.88
CA MET A 70 6.10 7.14 7.01
C MET A 70 4.86 6.25 7.16
N GLY A 71 4.90 4.96 6.82
CA GLY A 71 3.80 4.02 6.98
C GLY A 71 3.08 3.67 5.68
N ASP A 72 3.79 3.72 4.55
CA ASP A 72 3.29 3.22 3.26
C ASP A 72 3.06 1.70 3.31
N ASP A 73 2.17 1.21 2.45
CA ASP A 73 1.94 -0.22 2.30
C ASP A 73 3.24 -0.97 1.99
N ALA A 74 3.59 -1.95 2.83
CA ALA A 74 4.85 -2.67 2.73
C ALA A 74 4.98 -3.45 1.40
N THR A 75 3.86 -3.89 0.81
CA THR A 75 3.86 -4.54 -0.50
C THR A 75 4.22 -3.55 -1.60
N ARG A 76 3.66 -2.33 -1.54
CA ARG A 76 3.98 -1.24 -2.44
C ARG A 76 5.44 -0.82 -2.34
N VAL A 77 5.99 -0.67 -1.14
CA VAL A 77 7.43 -0.39 -0.92
C VAL A 77 8.32 -1.47 -1.56
N LYS A 78 7.96 -2.74 -1.39
CA LYS A 78 8.69 -3.87 -2.00
C LYS A 78 8.64 -3.82 -3.53
N ILE A 79 7.47 -3.57 -4.11
CA ILE A 79 7.31 -3.42 -5.58
C ILE A 79 8.11 -2.21 -6.10
N ASN A 80 8.09 -1.09 -5.38
CA ASN A 80 8.88 0.08 -5.72
C ASN A 80 10.38 -0.21 -5.69
N SER A 81 10.87 -0.92 -4.66
CA SER A 81 12.27 -1.39 -4.60
C SER A 81 12.66 -2.18 -5.85
N TRP A 82 11.80 -3.08 -6.31
CA TRP A 82 12.02 -3.86 -7.54
C TRP A 82 12.00 -3.04 -8.81
N ARG A 83 11.22 -1.96 -8.86
CA ARG A 83 11.18 -1.03 -10.00
C ARG A 83 12.44 -0.16 -10.05
N ILE A 84 12.87 0.34 -8.89
CA ILE A 84 14.11 1.12 -8.74
C ILE A 84 15.31 0.30 -9.19
N GLN A 85 15.44 -0.95 -8.69
CA GLN A 85 16.51 -1.87 -9.09
C GLN A 85 16.54 -2.17 -10.60
N ARG A 86 15.41 -2.02 -11.29
CA ARG A 86 15.28 -2.22 -12.74
C ARG A 86 15.40 -0.91 -13.55
N GLY A 87 15.65 0.23 -12.90
CA GLY A 87 15.82 1.53 -13.56
C GLY A 87 14.53 2.14 -14.12
N TYR A 88 13.35 1.76 -13.61
CA TYR A 88 12.10 2.39 -14.04
C TYR A 88 12.04 3.85 -13.58
N GLN A 89 11.90 4.78 -14.54
CA GLN A 89 11.80 6.21 -14.25
C GLN A 89 10.55 6.54 -13.42
N ASP A 90 9.38 6.01 -13.82
CA ASP A 90 8.12 6.18 -13.08
C ASP A 90 7.89 5.06 -12.04
N TRP A 91 8.86 4.83 -11.16
CA TRP A 91 8.75 3.77 -10.17
C TRP A 91 7.66 4.06 -9.12
N ASN A 92 7.52 5.32 -8.70
CA ASN A 92 6.70 5.76 -7.56
C ASN A 92 5.21 5.96 -7.91
N LYS A 93 4.48 4.85 -8.10
CA LYS A 93 3.05 4.83 -8.47
C LYS A 93 2.17 4.42 -7.29
N ILE A 94 1.02 5.07 -7.13
CA ILE A 94 -0.08 4.60 -6.27
C ILE A 94 -0.98 3.70 -7.14
N PHE A 95 -1.46 2.59 -6.58
CA PHE A 95 -2.35 1.67 -7.29
C PHE A 95 -3.81 2.12 -7.11
N ASP A 96 -4.31 2.92 -8.03
CA ASP A 96 -5.70 3.42 -8.02
C ASP A 96 -6.69 2.43 -8.65
N ARG A 97 -6.23 1.63 -9.61
CA ARG A 97 -7.07 0.71 -10.39
C ARG A 97 -6.59 -0.72 -10.29
N LYS A 98 -7.50 -1.62 -9.89
CA LYS A 98 -7.30 -3.07 -10.06
C LYS A 98 -7.47 -3.43 -11.54
N LEU A 99 -6.37 -3.63 -12.25
CA LEU A 99 -6.38 -4.05 -13.66
C LEU A 99 -6.79 -5.52 -13.84
N TRP A 100 -6.52 -6.36 -12.84
CA TRP A 100 -6.83 -7.77 -12.86
C TRP A 100 -7.43 -8.22 -11.54
N ARG A 101 -8.45 -9.07 -11.60
CA ARG A 101 -8.99 -9.81 -10.48
C ARG A 101 -8.93 -11.29 -10.83
N LYS A 102 -8.36 -12.11 -9.95
CA LYS A 102 -8.51 -13.56 -10.07
C LYS A 102 -10.00 -13.88 -9.97
N GLY A 103 -10.54 -14.63 -10.92
CA GLY A 103 -11.92 -15.11 -10.84
C GLY A 103 -12.12 -15.88 -9.53
N THR A 104 -13.22 -15.62 -8.83
CA THR A 104 -13.60 -16.42 -7.67
C THR A 104 -14.10 -17.75 -8.20
N LYS A 105 -13.37 -18.84 -7.94
CA LYS A 105 -13.89 -20.18 -8.23
C LYS A 105 -15.07 -20.43 -7.29
N THR A 106 -16.13 -21.08 -7.77
CA THR A 106 -17.28 -21.44 -6.96
C THR A 106 -17.45 -22.96 -6.95
N ILE A 107 -18.02 -23.49 -5.87
CA ILE A 107 -18.48 -24.88 -5.77
C ILE A 107 -19.95 -24.89 -5.44
N GLU A 108 -20.66 -25.92 -5.87
CA GLU A 108 -22.01 -26.19 -5.40
C GLU A 108 -21.94 -26.97 -4.08
N CYS A 109 -22.67 -26.52 -3.07
CA CYS A 109 -22.75 -27.21 -1.80
C CYS A 109 -23.47 -28.54 -2.00
N PHE A 110 -22.78 -29.64 -1.75
CA PHE A 110 -23.35 -30.98 -1.87
C PHE A 110 -24.64 -31.18 -1.05
N TYR A 111 -24.75 -30.52 0.11
CA TYR A 111 -25.88 -30.72 1.03
C TYR A 111 -27.11 -29.87 0.71
N CYS A 112 -26.93 -28.64 0.21
CA CYS A 112 -28.04 -27.70 0.04
C CYS A 112 -28.13 -27.07 -1.35
N GLY A 113 -27.24 -27.42 -2.30
CA GLY A 113 -27.22 -26.88 -3.66
C GLY A 113 -26.76 -25.42 -3.78
N ASN A 114 -26.40 -24.78 -2.66
CA ASN A 114 -25.97 -23.37 -2.69
C ASN A 114 -24.61 -23.20 -3.37
N ILE A 115 -24.44 -22.16 -4.17
CA ILE A 115 -23.15 -21.80 -4.77
C ILE A 115 -22.28 -21.10 -3.72
N ILE A 116 -21.15 -21.72 -3.35
CA ILE A 116 -20.20 -21.22 -2.35
C ILE A 116 -18.91 -20.73 -3.04
N PRO A 117 -18.42 -19.50 -2.76
CA PRO A 117 -17.13 -19.05 -3.25
C PRO A 117 -15.98 -19.81 -2.55
N LEU A 118 -15.04 -20.35 -3.34
CA LEU A 118 -13.80 -20.92 -2.81
C LEU A 118 -12.85 -19.79 -2.38
N ILE A 119 -12.76 -19.56 -1.07
CA ILE A 119 -11.80 -18.64 -0.44
C ILE A 119 -10.64 -19.49 0.09
N GLY A 120 -9.41 -19.21 -0.34
CA GLY A 120 -8.22 -19.92 0.11
C GLY A 120 -8.22 -21.40 -0.27
N VAL A 121 -7.68 -21.75 -1.44
CA VAL A 121 -7.60 -23.16 -1.88
C VAL A 121 -6.24 -23.72 -1.49
N GLY A 122 -6.24 -24.63 -0.51
CA GLY A 122 -5.11 -25.49 -0.21
C GLY A 122 -5.14 -26.71 -1.13
N LYS A 123 -4.04 -27.46 -1.18
CA LYS A 123 -4.04 -28.79 -1.80
C LYS A 123 -3.97 -29.82 -0.69
N ASN A 124 -4.78 -30.87 -0.78
CA ASN A 124 -4.62 -32.04 0.09
C ASN A 124 -3.36 -32.83 -0.30
N SER A 125 -3.07 -33.89 0.46
CA SER A 125 -1.95 -34.81 0.21
C SER A 125 -1.99 -35.49 -1.17
N GLU A 126 -3.14 -35.49 -1.85
CA GLU A 126 -3.34 -36.02 -3.20
C GLU A 126 -3.30 -34.93 -4.28
N GLY A 127 -3.03 -33.67 -3.92
CA GLY A 127 -2.97 -32.55 -4.86
C GLY A 127 -4.34 -31.99 -5.28
N LYS A 128 -5.45 -32.50 -4.75
CA LYS A 128 -6.80 -31.98 -5.01
C LYS A 128 -6.99 -30.67 -4.25
N GLU A 129 -7.54 -29.68 -4.96
CA GLU A 129 -7.91 -28.39 -4.40
C GLU A 129 -8.99 -28.59 -3.33
N MET A 130 -8.73 -28.11 -2.11
CA MET A 130 -9.67 -28.12 -0.99
C MET A 130 -9.73 -26.74 -0.34
N PRO A 131 -10.88 -26.31 0.20
CA PRO A 131 -10.96 -25.12 1.03
C PRO A 131 -9.98 -25.22 2.20
N GLN A 132 -9.22 -24.16 2.47
CA GLN A 132 -8.47 -24.02 3.72
C GLN A 132 -9.49 -23.70 4.82
N LEU A 133 -9.65 -24.62 5.76
CA LEU A 133 -10.36 -24.39 7.02
C LEU A 133 -9.49 -23.55 7.96
#